data_AF-A0A1F7MWW0-F1
#
_entry.id   AF-A0A1F7MWW0-F1
#
_cell.length_a   1.000
_cell.length_b   1.000
_cell.length_c   1.000
_cell.angle_alpha   90.00
_cell.angle_beta   90.00
_cell.angle_gamma   90.00
#
_symmetry.space_group_name_H-M   'P 1'
#
loop_
_entity.id
_entity.type
_entity.pdbx_description
1 polymer ?
#
loop_
_entity_poly.entity_id
_entity_poly.type
_entity_poly.pdbx_seq_one_letter_code
_entity_poly.pdbx_strand_id
1 'polypeptide(L)'
;MSGARGDADRRRALLVVALAFARLGEPRVRRWLGGWTGVGLVAAGMARQGYDLALTRYAELGWRATFYVAGREHSPTGATGSAFAPTPFGAVQAAAWEALARA
;
A
#
# COMPACT_ATOMS: atom_id res chain seq x y z
N MET A 1 -23.19 -16.04 -2.75
CA MET A 1 -21.74 -15.99 -2.51
C MET A 1 -20.91 -15.40 -3.67
N SER A 2 -21.42 -15.29 -4.91
CA SER A 2 -20.66 -14.72 -6.05
C SER A 2 -20.37 -13.21 -5.94
N GLY A 3 -21.32 -12.42 -5.41
CA GLY A 3 -21.20 -10.94 -5.38
C GLY A 3 -20.11 -10.37 -4.46
N ALA A 4 -19.81 -11.05 -3.34
CA ALA A 4 -18.80 -10.57 -2.39
C ALA A 4 -17.36 -10.69 -2.95
N ARG A 5 -17.09 -11.72 -3.75
CA ARG A 5 -15.80 -11.91 -4.41
C ARG A 5 -15.57 -10.84 -5.48
N GLY A 6 -16.60 -10.56 -6.29
CA GLY A 6 -16.54 -9.49 -7.29
C GLY A 6 -16.32 -8.09 -6.71
N ASP A 7 -16.90 -7.78 -5.54
CA ASP A 7 -16.66 -6.51 -4.84
C ASP A 7 -15.22 -6.40 -4.30
N ALA A 8 -14.67 -7.47 -3.73
CA ALA A 8 -13.28 -7.52 -3.29
C ALA A 8 -12.29 -7.33 -4.46
N ASP A 9 -12.52 -8.02 -5.58
CA ASP A 9 -11.71 -7.91 -6.79
C ASP A 9 -11.78 -6.50 -7.39
N ARG A 10 -12.98 -5.90 -7.41
CA ARG A 10 -13.16 -4.51 -7.85
C ARG A 10 -12.41 -3.52 -6.95
N ARG A 11 -12.49 -3.68 -5.63
CA ARG A 11 -11.75 -2.84 -4.67
C ARG A 11 -10.25 -2.99 -4.84
N ARG A 12 -9.76 -4.20 -5.14
CA ARG A 12 -8.34 -4.47 -5.44
C ARG A 12 -7.91 -3.72 -6.69
N ALA A 13 -8.68 -3.83 -7.78
CA ALA A 13 -8.40 -3.14 -9.03
C ALA A 13 -8.37 -1.61 -8.86
N LEU A 14 -9.34 -1.03 -8.14
CA LEU A 14 -9.38 0.41 -7.87
C LEU A 14 -8.15 0.89 -7.08
N LEU A 15 -7.71 0.11 -6.09
CA LEU A 15 -6.51 0.42 -5.32
C LEU A 15 -5.26 0.38 -6.22
N VAL A 16 -5.11 -0.64 -7.06
CA VAL A 16 -4.00 -0.74 -8.03
C VAL A 16 -3.98 0.45 -8.99
N VAL A 17 -5.14 0.83 -9.53
CA VAL A 17 -5.26 1.98 -10.44
C VAL A 17 -4.89 3.29 -9.74
N ALA A 18 -5.38 3.52 -8.52
CA ALA A 18 -5.01 4.70 -7.74
C ALA A 18 -3.50 4.78 -7.48
N LEU A 19 -2.86 3.66 -7.15
CA LEU A 19 -1.40 3.58 -6.96
C LEU A 19 -0.64 3.83 -8.28
N ALA A 20 -1.14 3.34 -9.42
CA ALA A 20 -0.55 3.62 -10.73
C ALA A 20 -0.56 5.12 -11.04
N PHE A 21 -1.71 5.80 -10.85
CA PHE A 21 -1.79 7.24 -11.06
C PHE A 21 -0.91 8.04 -10.09
N ALA A 22 -0.80 7.61 -8.83
CA ALA A 22 0.12 8.22 -7.88
C ALA A 22 1.58 8.16 -8.37
N ARG A 23 2.00 7.01 -8.92
CA ARG A 23 3.35 6.81 -9.49
C ARG A 23 3.59 7.59 -10.78
N LEU A 24 2.56 7.75 -11.61
CA LEU A 24 2.61 8.62 -12.80
C LEU A 24 2.61 10.10 -12.44
N GLY A 25 2.45 10.44 -11.16
CA GLY A 25 2.49 11.81 -10.69
C GLY A 25 1.23 12.61 -11.01
N GLU A 26 0.09 11.94 -11.21
CA GLU A 26 -1.18 12.63 -11.50
C GLU A 26 -1.51 13.61 -10.35
N PRO A 27 -1.70 14.91 -10.65
CA PRO A 27 -1.78 15.94 -9.61
C PRO A 27 -2.93 15.77 -8.60
N ARG A 28 -4.11 15.31 -9.03
CA ARG A 28 -5.27 15.13 -8.16
C ARG A 28 -5.05 13.97 -7.20
N VAL A 29 -4.52 12.84 -7.69
CA VAL A 29 -4.16 11.67 -6.88
C VAL A 29 -3.00 11.99 -5.95
N ARG A 30 -1.99 12.73 -6.42
CA ARG A 30 -0.90 13.22 -5.55
C ARG A 30 -1.41 14.10 -4.42
N ARG A 31 -2.36 15.00 -4.69
CA ARG A 31 -2.96 15.84 -3.65
C ARG A 31 -3.84 15.02 -2.70
N TRP A 32 -4.55 14.03 -3.22
CA TRP A 32 -5.44 13.18 -2.43
C TRP A 32 -4.69 12.20 -1.52
N LEU A 33 -3.68 11.50 -2.06
CA LEU A 33 -2.92 10.48 -1.34
C LEU A 33 -1.60 11.00 -0.76
N GLY A 34 -1.25 12.25 -1.02
CA GLY A 34 -0.06 12.91 -0.49
C GLY A 34 -0.28 13.42 0.93
N GLY A 35 0.03 12.58 1.91
CA GLY A 35 -0.03 12.94 3.33
C GLY A 35 -0.46 11.77 4.20
N TRP A 36 -0.65 12.03 5.50
CA TRP A 36 -1.04 11.01 6.47
C TRP A 36 -2.43 10.41 6.21
N THR A 37 -3.38 11.22 5.73
CA THR A 37 -4.68 10.71 5.28
C THR A 37 -4.51 9.69 4.16
N GLY A 38 -3.62 9.95 3.19
CA GLY A 38 -3.29 9.02 2.11
C GLY A 38 -2.65 7.73 2.62
N VAL A 39 -1.74 7.82 3.60
CA VAL A 39 -1.18 6.64 4.28
C VAL A 39 -2.30 5.78 4.88
N GLY A 40 -3.23 6.38 5.62
CA GLY A 40 -4.35 5.67 6.23
C GLY A 40 -5.28 5.03 5.20
N LEU A 41 -5.59 5.72 4.10
CA LEU A 41 -6.44 5.19 3.03
C LEU A 41 -5.81 3.97 2.34
N VAL A 42 -4.51 4.03 2.02
CA VAL A 42 -3.79 2.91 1.41
C VAL A 42 -3.66 1.76 2.40
N ALA A 43 -3.29 2.02 3.66
CA ALA A 43 -3.18 1.00 4.70
C ALA A 43 -4.52 0.27 4.93
N ALA A 44 -5.62 1.00 5.04
CA ALA A 44 -6.94 0.40 5.16
C ALA A 44 -7.30 -0.42 3.91
N GLY A 45 -6.96 0.09 2.72
CA GLY A 45 -7.11 -0.63 1.44
C GLY A 45 -6.41 -1.98 1.46
N MET A 46 -5.14 -1.99 1.86
CA MET A 46 -4.31 -3.17 1.98
C MET A 46 -4.83 -4.15 3.06
N ALA A 47 -5.28 -3.66 4.22
CA ALA A 47 -5.89 -4.49 5.25
C ALA A 47 -7.12 -5.26 4.76
N ARG A 48 -7.97 -4.63 3.93
CA ARG A 48 -9.11 -5.31 3.28
C ARG A 48 -8.69 -6.38 2.27
N GLN A 49 -7.47 -6.30 1.76
CA GLN A 49 -6.88 -7.31 0.88
C GLN A 49 -6.04 -8.34 1.64
N GLY A 50 -6.09 -8.33 2.99
CA GLY A 50 -5.36 -9.27 3.81
C GLY A 50 -3.89 -8.94 3.94
N TYR A 51 -3.53 -7.65 4.13
CA TYR A 51 -2.16 -7.24 4.41
C TYR A 51 -2.04 -6.35 5.64
N ASP A 52 -1.01 -6.61 6.45
CA ASP A 52 -0.60 -5.78 7.58
C ASP A 52 0.56 -4.85 7.20
N LEU A 53 0.62 -3.65 7.79
CA LEU A 53 1.62 -2.62 7.49
C LEU A 53 2.59 -2.42 8.66
N ALA A 54 3.89 -2.55 8.38
CA ALA A 54 4.95 -1.95 9.20
C ALA A 54 5.46 -0.67 8.53
N LEU A 55 5.40 0.47 9.25
CA LEU A 55 5.91 1.76 8.78
C LEU A 55 6.92 2.32 9.79
N THR A 56 8.16 2.50 9.37
CA THR A 56 9.27 2.92 10.24
C THR A 56 9.95 4.16 9.67
N ARG A 57 10.16 5.17 10.53
CA ARG A 57 10.97 6.36 10.21
C ARG A 57 12.43 6.12 10.57
N TYR A 58 13.33 6.42 9.65
CA TYR A 58 14.77 6.40 9.85
C TYR A 58 15.32 7.83 9.89
N ALA A 59 14.99 8.57 10.96
CA ALA A 59 15.40 9.96 11.17
C ALA A 59 15.24 10.83 9.89
N GLU A 60 16.34 11.37 9.37
CA GLU A 60 16.41 12.20 8.15
C GLU A 60 16.59 11.38 6.86
N LEU A 61 16.86 10.07 6.96
CA LEU A 61 17.07 9.22 5.79
C LEU A 61 15.76 8.95 5.05
N GLY A 62 14.63 8.92 5.77
CA GLY A 62 13.31 8.69 5.18
C GLY A 62 12.49 7.62 5.91
N TRP A 63 11.67 6.91 5.15
CA TRP A 63 10.66 5.99 5.67
C TRP A 63 10.75 4.65 4.94
N ARG A 64 10.66 3.55 5.70
CA ARG A 64 10.42 2.21 5.15
C ARG A 64 8.99 1.79 5.43
N ALA A 65 8.29 1.34 4.40
CA ALA A 65 7.01 0.65 4.51
C ALA A 65 7.20 -0.80 4.07
N THR A 66 6.67 -1.75 4.84
CA THR A 66 6.63 -3.18 4.48
C THR A 66 5.21 -3.70 4.67
N PHE A 67 4.69 -4.39 3.66
CA PHE A 67 3.42 -5.11 3.74
C PHE A 67 3.66 -6.62 3.83
N TYR A 68 2.93 -7.25 4.75
CA TYR A 68 2.95 -8.68 4.99
C TYR A 68 1.55 -9.24 4.76
N VAL A 69 1.43 -10.48 4.28
CA VAL A 69 0.13 -11.17 4.29
C VAL A 69 -0.36 -11.26 5.74
N ALA A 70 -1.60 -10.85 5.98
CA ALA A 70 -2.20 -10.80 7.30
C ALA A 70 -2.32 -12.22 7.88
N GLY A 71 -1.88 -12.40 9.12
CA GLY A 71 -1.78 -13.69 9.78
C GLY A 71 -0.91 -13.63 11.04
N ARG A 72 -0.89 -14.71 11.83
CA ARG A 72 -0.17 -14.73 13.12
C ARG A 72 1.36 -14.70 12.99
N GLU A 73 1.89 -15.01 11.81
CA GLU A 73 3.33 -15.02 11.56
C GLU A 73 3.70 -13.91 10.58
N HIS A 74 4.33 -12.85 11.08
CA HIS A 74 5.14 -11.94 10.27
C HIS A 74 6.46 -12.63 9.90
N SER A 75 6.39 -13.75 9.18
CA SER A 75 7.58 -14.46 8.72
C SER A 75 8.34 -13.59 7.71
N PRO A 76 9.68 -13.47 7.78
CA PRO A 76 10.47 -12.67 6.83
C PRO A 76 10.28 -13.05 5.36
N THR A 77 9.93 -14.31 5.10
CA THR A 77 9.57 -14.85 3.78
C THR A 77 8.15 -14.50 3.32
N GLY A 78 7.32 -13.89 4.18
CA GLY A 78 5.96 -13.43 3.90
C GLY A 78 5.85 -11.94 3.55
N ALA A 79 6.96 -11.21 3.51
CA ALA A 79 6.98 -9.83 3.03
C ALA A 79 6.67 -9.80 1.53
N THR A 80 5.52 -9.24 1.16
CA THR A 80 5.05 -9.23 -0.25
C THR A 80 5.42 -7.93 -0.96
N GLY A 81 5.68 -6.85 -0.22
CA GLY A 81 6.20 -5.60 -0.78
C GLY A 81 6.88 -4.73 0.28
N SER A 82 8.00 -4.11 -0.07
CA SER A 82 8.77 -3.23 0.79
C SER A 82 9.41 -2.10 -0.01
N ALA A 83 9.20 -0.86 0.43
CA ALA A 83 9.80 0.29 -0.22
C ALA A 83 10.34 1.30 0.78
N PHE A 84 11.36 2.03 0.31
CA PHE A 84 11.94 3.16 1.03
C PHE A 84 11.71 4.45 0.25
N ALA A 85 11.29 5.51 0.92
CA ALA A 85 11.10 6.82 0.28
C ALA A 85 11.32 7.97 1.28
N PRO A 86 11.60 9.20 0.79
CA PRO A 86 11.73 10.37 1.66
C PRO A 86 10.46 10.70 2.46
N THR A 87 9.28 10.32 1.95
CA THR A 87 7.99 10.62 2.60
C THR A 87 7.27 9.34 3.02
N PRO A 88 6.47 9.36 4.10
CA PRO A 88 5.75 8.19 4.56
C PRO A 88 4.72 7.70 3.53
N PHE A 89 4.00 8.62 2.89
CA PHE A 89 3.04 8.28 1.84
C PHE A 89 3.71 7.69 0.59
N GLY A 90 4.89 8.17 0.22
CA GLY A 90 5.64 7.63 -0.92
C GLY A 90 6.09 6.19 -0.66
N ALA A 91 6.60 5.91 0.56
CA ALA A 91 7.02 4.58 0.95
C ALA A 91 5.83 3.61 0.94
N VAL A 92 4.71 4.00 1.54
CA VAL A 92 3.49 3.17 1.60
C VAL A 92 2.91 2.91 0.20
N GLN A 93 2.83 3.93 -0.66
CA GLN A 93 2.34 3.76 -2.04
C GLN A 93 3.23 2.82 -2.85
N ALA A 94 4.56 2.95 -2.71
CA ALA A 94 5.51 2.11 -3.44
C ALA A 94 5.48 0.65 -2.95
N ALA A 95 5.44 0.42 -1.63
CA ALA A 95 5.35 -0.93 -1.06
C ALA A 95 4.01 -1.61 -1.40
N ALA A 96 2.90 -0.87 -1.37
CA ALA A 96 1.59 -1.39 -1.76
C ALA A 96 1.54 -1.75 -3.25
N TRP A 97 2.17 -0.95 -4.11
CA TRP A 97 2.29 -1.26 -5.54
C TRP A 97 3.07 -2.54 -5.77
N GLU A 98 4.20 -2.72 -5.07
CA GLU A 98 4.98 -3.96 -5.15
C GLU A 98 4.15 -5.18 -4.72
N ALA A 99 3.43 -5.08 -3.60
CA ALA A 99 2.63 -6.18 -3.07
C ALA A 99 1.41 -6.55 -3.93
N LEU A 100 0.77 -5.60 -4.62
CA LEU A 100 -0.47 -5.85 -5.36
C LEU A 100 -0.32 -5.97 -6.87
N ALA A 101 0.61 -5.23 -7.48
CA ALA A 101 0.76 -5.15 -8.93
C ALA A 101 1.90 -6.02 -9.47
N ARG A 102 2.81 -6.49 -8.61
CA ARG A 102 3.87 -7.45 -8.97
C ARG A 102 3.68 -8.86 -8.40
N ALA A 103 2.64 -9.07 -7.59
CA ALA A 103 2.22 -10.38 -7.09
C ALA A 103 1.41 -11.16 -8.13
#